data_AF-A0A8R1EAG6-F1
#
_entry.id   AF-A0A8R1EAG6-F1
#
_cell.length_a   1.000
_cell.length_b   1.000
_cell.length_c   1.000
_cell.angle_alpha   90.00
_cell.angle_beta   90.00
_cell.angle_gamma   90.00
#
_symmetry.space_group_name_H-M   'P 1'
#
loop_
_entity.id
_entity.type
_entity.pdbx_description
1 polymer ?
#
loop_
_entity_poly.entity_id
_entity_poly.type
_entity_poly.pdbx_seq_one_letter_code
_entity_poly.pdbx_strand_id
1 'polypeptide(L)'
;MTETISAIEKLFTENALTSNAILEKVIELGIDFLAWKDVEKSQVEVTRILGGQSNHMFHITTSLDGPTDFLLRIHRQIPSHVFKDTVNFAIFSERGLGPKLYGFCDGARLEEYLPSKTMTVETILNPEITRKIGAVFPRYHAIEMPFPKSRRCIQVMREWLEEYKRLGGTDYQINARTVSWRDHPATVSVEELSREIDGFEKWAKEIYEHTLVYSHNDLAVGFLCF
;
A
#
# COMPACT_ATOMS: atom_id res chain seq x y z
N MET A 1 -13.85 18.13 -3.25
CA MET A 1 -12.81 18.64 -2.33
C MET A 1 -11.51 18.59 -3.09
N THR A 2 -10.88 19.73 -3.36
CA THR A 2 -9.59 19.81 -4.04
C THR A 2 -8.54 19.17 -3.15
N GLU A 3 -8.06 17.98 -3.53
CA GLU A 3 -6.94 17.32 -2.87
C GLU A 3 -5.73 18.25 -2.92
N THR A 4 -5.28 18.69 -1.75
CA THR A 4 -4.09 19.53 -1.66
C THR A 4 -2.88 18.61 -1.79
N ILE A 5 -2.36 18.51 -3.01
CA ILE A 5 -1.09 17.82 -3.31
C ILE A 5 -0.03 18.35 -2.34
N SER A 6 0.64 17.44 -1.64
CA SER A 6 1.65 17.81 -0.63
C SER A 6 2.82 18.55 -1.28
N ALA A 7 3.53 19.39 -0.52
CA ALA A 7 4.67 20.15 -1.06
C ALA A 7 5.76 19.22 -1.62
N ILE A 8 6.02 18.09 -0.94
CA ILE A 8 6.98 17.09 -1.39
C ILE A 8 6.50 16.38 -2.66
N GLU A 9 5.19 16.10 -2.79
CA GLU A 9 4.63 15.51 -4.00
C GLU A 9 4.78 16.45 -5.19
N LYS A 10 4.45 17.75 -5.05
CA LYS A 10 4.67 18.75 -6.11
C LYS A 10 6.13 18.82 -6.51
N LEU A 11 7.04 18.90 -5.53
CA LEU A 11 8.47 18.96 -5.78
C LEU A 11 8.93 17.79 -6.67
N PHE A 12 8.60 16.54 -6.30
CA PHE A 12 9.03 15.33 -7.02
C PHE A 12 8.29 15.03 -8.32
N THR A 13 7.15 15.68 -8.57
CA THR A 13 6.35 15.46 -9.79
C THR A 13 6.51 16.56 -10.84
N GLU A 14 6.84 17.78 -10.42
CA GLU A 14 6.98 18.94 -11.30
C GLU A 14 8.44 19.25 -11.68
N ASN A 15 9.42 18.60 -11.05
CA ASN A 15 10.84 18.82 -11.30
C ASN A 15 11.54 17.56 -11.84
N ALA A 16 12.59 17.77 -12.62
CA ALA A 16 13.49 16.68 -13.02
C ALA A 16 14.21 16.13 -11.77
N LEU A 17 14.38 14.80 -11.70
CA LEU A 17 15.04 14.14 -10.57
C LEU A 17 16.51 14.54 -10.38
N THR A 18 17.15 15.03 -11.44
CA THR A 18 18.51 15.57 -11.43
C THR A 18 18.57 17.07 -11.10
N SER A 19 17.44 17.71 -10.84
CA SER A 19 17.40 19.15 -10.53
C SER A 19 18.00 19.45 -9.16
N ASN A 20 18.58 20.64 -9.02
CA ASN A 20 19.15 21.10 -7.75
C ASN A 20 18.14 21.03 -6.59
N ALA A 21 16.87 21.37 -6.84
CA ALA A 21 15.83 21.36 -5.82
C ALA A 21 15.55 19.94 -5.28
N ILE A 22 15.56 18.93 -6.16
CA ILE A 22 15.40 17.52 -5.74
C ILE A 22 16.63 17.05 -4.98
N LEU A 23 17.83 17.30 -5.52
CA LEU A 23 19.08 16.84 -4.92
C LEU A 23 19.32 17.48 -3.55
N GLU A 24 19.04 18.78 -3.40
CA GLU A 24 19.06 19.46 -2.09
C GLU A 24 18.09 18.82 -1.12
N LYS A 25 16.86 18.52 -1.56
CA LYS A 25 15.85 17.95 -0.67
C LYS A 25 16.20 16.54 -0.21
N VAL A 26 16.72 15.68 -1.09
CA VAL A 26 17.10 14.31 -0.69
C VAL A 26 18.33 14.32 0.23
N ILE A 27 19.28 15.24 0.03
CA ILE A 27 20.42 15.41 0.93
C ILE A 27 19.94 15.88 2.31
N GLU A 28 19.03 16.87 2.37
CA GLU A 28 18.40 17.32 3.61
C GLU A 28 17.75 16.15 4.37
N LEU A 29 16.96 15.33 3.67
CA LEU A 29 16.33 14.15 4.27
C LEU A 29 17.37 13.11 4.75
N GLY A 30 18.44 12.89 3.99
CA GLY A 30 19.53 12.00 4.40
C GLY A 30 20.28 12.51 5.64
N ILE A 31 20.47 13.82 5.75
CA ILE A 31 21.09 14.45 6.93
C ILE A 31 20.17 14.28 8.15
N ASP A 32 18.90 14.62 8.01
CA ASP A 32 17.94 14.67 9.12
C ASP A 32 17.61 13.28 9.69
N PHE A 33 17.45 12.27 8.84
CA PHE A 33 16.96 10.95 9.25
C PHE A 33 18.04 9.86 9.26
N LEU A 34 19.12 10.02 8.51
CA LEU A 34 20.13 8.98 8.29
C LEU A 34 21.54 9.42 8.66
N ALA A 35 21.70 10.61 9.22
CA ALA A 35 22.98 11.18 9.63
C ALA A 35 24.02 11.20 8.50
N TRP A 36 23.58 11.44 7.25
CA TRP A 36 24.48 11.70 6.13
C TRP A 36 25.37 12.91 6.44
N LYS A 37 26.64 12.86 6.02
CA LYS A 37 27.63 13.93 6.25
C LYS A 37 28.41 14.18 4.98
N ASP A 38 28.68 15.45 4.70
CA ASP A 38 29.55 15.91 3.60
C ASP A 38 29.18 15.33 2.22
N VAL A 39 27.88 15.10 1.97
CA VAL A 39 27.36 14.57 0.70
C VAL A 39 27.14 15.71 -0.29
N GLU A 40 27.78 15.63 -1.45
CA GLU A 40 27.57 16.57 -2.55
C GLU A 40 26.48 16.10 -3.52
N LYS A 41 25.83 17.05 -4.22
CA LYS A 41 24.80 16.75 -5.22
C LYS A 41 25.28 15.83 -6.34
N SER A 42 26.55 15.95 -6.73
CA SER A 42 27.20 15.14 -7.75
C SER A 42 27.30 13.66 -7.37
N GLN A 43 27.17 13.35 -6.08
CA GLN A 43 27.31 12.01 -5.50
C GLN A 43 25.98 11.32 -5.24
N VAL A 44 24.85 11.99 -5.51
CA VAL A 44 23.51 11.48 -5.23
C VAL A 44 22.81 11.11 -6.54
N GLU A 45 22.22 9.93 -6.56
CA GLU A 45 21.36 9.48 -7.65
C GLU A 45 19.94 9.25 -7.13
N VAL A 46 18.95 9.72 -7.89
CA VAL A 46 17.53 9.58 -7.56
C VAL A 46 16.83 8.85 -8.71
N THR A 47 16.42 7.62 -8.45
CA THR A 47 15.74 6.77 -9.44
C THR A 47 14.28 6.57 -9.08
N ARG A 48 13.37 6.84 -10.02
CA ARG A 48 11.95 6.53 -9.83
C ARG A 48 11.71 5.03 -9.96
N ILE A 49 11.11 4.43 -8.94
CA ILE A 49 10.64 3.05 -9.00
C ILE A 49 9.18 3.06 -9.46
N LEU A 50 8.94 2.40 -10.60
CA LEU A 50 7.60 2.19 -11.12
C LEU A 50 6.98 0.99 -10.40
N GLY A 51 6.12 1.24 -9.41
CA GLY A 51 5.40 0.19 -8.69
C GLY A 51 4.27 0.74 -7.82
N GLY A 52 3.14 0.03 -7.79
CA GLY A 52 1.94 0.42 -7.02
C GLY A 52 1.16 1.58 -7.64
N GLN A 53 -0.18 1.50 -7.59
CA GLN A 53 -1.06 2.57 -8.09
C GLN A 53 -1.16 3.76 -7.13
N SER A 54 -0.86 3.54 -5.84
CA SER A 54 -1.25 4.44 -4.75
C SER A 54 -0.17 5.41 -4.27
N ASN A 55 1.10 5.26 -4.66
CA ASN A 55 2.22 6.05 -4.12
C ASN A 55 3.26 6.38 -5.19
N HIS A 56 4.01 7.47 -5.01
CA HIS A 56 5.26 7.70 -5.75
C HIS A 56 6.44 7.14 -4.94
N MET A 57 7.34 6.41 -5.60
CA MET A 57 8.51 5.79 -4.97
C MET A 57 9.78 6.21 -5.69
N PHE A 58 10.77 6.65 -4.90
CA PHE A 58 12.08 7.06 -5.39
C PHE A 58 13.15 6.37 -4.56
N HIS A 59 14.09 5.70 -5.22
CA HIS A 59 15.27 5.15 -4.60
C HIS A 59 16.38 6.19 -4.68
N ILE A 60 16.92 6.55 -3.51
CA ILE A 60 17.99 7.51 -3.36
C ILE A 60 19.24 6.72 -2.98
N THR A 61 20.28 6.85 -3.79
CA THR A 61 21.58 6.24 -3.54
C THR A 61 22.67 7.29 -3.49
N THR A 62 23.79 6.96 -2.85
CA THR A 62 25.02 7.75 -2.94
C THR A 62 26.22 6.93 -3.40
N SER A 63 27.16 7.57 -4.09
CA SER A 63 28.44 6.96 -4.45
C SER A 63 29.47 6.92 -3.31
N LEU A 64 29.15 7.54 -2.16
CA LEU A 64 30.00 7.52 -0.97
C LEU A 64 29.86 6.21 -0.20
N ASP A 65 30.96 5.76 0.40
CA ASP A 65 30.95 4.63 1.34
C ASP A 65 30.50 5.12 2.73
N GLY A 66 29.53 4.43 3.34
CA GLY A 66 29.01 4.73 4.68
C GLY A 66 27.55 5.22 4.73
N PRO A 67 27.13 6.28 4.00
CA PRO A 67 25.75 6.75 4.06
C PRO A 67 24.78 5.68 3.58
N THR A 68 23.65 5.54 4.28
CA THR A 68 22.65 4.52 3.99
C THR A 68 21.72 4.98 2.86
N ASP A 69 21.62 4.18 1.80
CA ASP A 69 20.60 4.33 0.75
C ASP A 69 19.19 4.22 1.34
N PHE A 70 18.22 4.90 0.71
CA PHE A 70 16.84 4.84 1.19
C PHE A 70 15.81 4.93 0.07
N LEU A 71 14.64 4.39 0.37
CA LEU A 71 13.44 4.50 -0.45
C LEU A 71 12.55 5.59 0.12
N LEU A 72 12.33 6.66 -0.66
CA LEU A 72 11.35 7.69 -0.36
C LEU A 72 10.00 7.29 -0.96
N ARG A 73 8.99 7.14 -0.10
CA ARG A 73 7.62 6.87 -0.50
C ARG A 73 6.72 8.06 -0.20
N ILE A 74 6.18 8.68 -1.24
CA ILE A 74 5.26 9.82 -1.16
C ILE A 74 3.82 9.33 -1.27
N HIS A 75 3.00 9.69 -0.28
CA HIS A 75 1.62 9.26 -0.14
C HIS A 75 0.67 10.10 -1.00
N ARG A 76 -0.21 9.42 -1.75
CA ARG A 76 -1.24 10.06 -2.59
C ARG A 76 -2.67 9.81 -2.07
N GLN A 77 -2.78 9.33 -0.84
CA GLN A 77 -4.05 8.91 -0.24
C GLN A 77 -4.58 9.98 0.73
N ILE A 78 -5.87 9.88 1.04
CA ILE A 78 -6.49 10.74 2.05
C ILE A 78 -5.83 10.57 3.44
N PRO A 79 -5.78 11.62 4.28
CA PRO A 79 -5.03 11.60 5.54
C PRO A 79 -5.38 10.46 6.50
N SER A 80 -6.64 10.02 6.54
CA SER A 80 -7.10 8.93 7.41
C SER A 80 -6.52 7.56 7.01
N HIS A 81 -6.26 7.35 5.72
CA HIS A 81 -5.60 6.14 5.23
C HIS A 81 -4.10 6.20 5.53
N VAL A 82 -3.47 7.36 5.28
CA VAL A 82 -2.05 7.58 5.59
C VAL A 82 -1.78 7.31 7.07
N PHE A 83 -2.62 7.80 7.99
CA PHE A 83 -2.44 7.54 9.42
C PHE A 83 -2.42 6.04 9.78
N LYS A 84 -3.37 5.26 9.25
CA LYS A 84 -3.42 3.81 9.51
C LYS A 84 -2.20 3.11 8.92
N ASP A 85 -1.79 3.49 7.71
CA ASP A 85 -0.63 2.93 7.02
C ASP A 85 0.68 3.26 7.74
N THR A 86 0.83 4.48 8.26
CA THR A 86 1.95 4.91 9.12
C THR A 86 2.03 4.04 10.37
N VAL A 87 0.92 3.82 11.08
CA VAL A 87 0.90 2.98 12.29
C VAL A 87 1.23 1.52 11.95
N ASN A 88 0.64 0.96 10.88
CA ASN A 88 0.95 -0.37 10.39
C ASN A 88 2.45 -0.51 10.12
N PHE A 89 3.00 0.42 9.34
CA PHE A 89 4.38 0.37 8.88
C PHE A 89 5.38 0.49 10.03
N ALA A 90 5.16 1.42 10.97
CA ALA A 90 6.01 1.57 12.14
C ALA A 90 6.07 0.26 12.95
N ILE A 91 4.93 -0.38 13.19
CA ILE A 91 4.90 -1.66 13.92
C ILE A 91 5.61 -2.78 13.15
N PHE A 92 5.44 -2.84 11.83
CA PHE A 92 6.14 -3.84 11.02
C PHE A 92 7.64 -3.65 11.02
N SER A 93 8.11 -2.41 10.90
CA SER A 93 9.53 -2.06 11.02
C SER A 93 10.08 -2.49 12.39
N GLU A 94 9.45 -2.08 13.48
CA GLU A 94 9.91 -2.39 14.84
C GLU A 94 9.93 -3.89 15.15
N ARG A 95 9.05 -4.68 14.51
CA ARG A 95 8.99 -6.14 14.69
C ARG A 95 9.84 -6.91 13.67
N GLY A 96 10.55 -6.23 12.76
CA GLY A 96 11.33 -6.88 11.70
C GLY A 96 10.47 -7.70 10.72
N LEU A 97 9.24 -7.25 10.47
CA LEU A 97 8.27 -7.90 9.57
C LEU A 97 8.19 -7.25 8.18
N GLY A 98 8.98 -6.19 7.96
CA GLY A 98 9.07 -5.46 6.70
C GLY A 98 10.35 -4.61 6.67
N PRO A 99 10.47 -3.71 5.67
CA PRO A 99 11.60 -2.80 5.57
C PRO A 99 11.70 -1.92 6.81
N LYS A 100 12.94 -1.58 7.21
CA LYS A 100 13.15 -0.64 8.31
C LYS A 100 12.60 0.75 7.95
N LEU A 101 11.88 1.36 8.88
CA LEU A 101 11.48 2.76 8.83
C LEU A 101 12.65 3.64 9.27
N TYR A 102 13.03 4.60 8.44
CA TYR A 102 14.05 5.59 8.77
C TYR A 102 13.43 6.91 9.25
N GLY A 103 12.26 7.30 8.74
CA GLY A 103 11.60 8.52 9.18
C GLY A 103 10.27 8.80 8.50
N PHE A 104 9.50 9.70 9.11
CA PHE A 104 8.29 10.28 8.53
C PHE A 104 8.53 11.77 8.25
N CYS A 105 8.08 12.23 7.09
CA CYS A 105 8.05 13.63 6.71
C CYS A 105 6.66 13.98 6.15
N ASP A 106 6.36 15.26 6.01
CA ASP A 106 5.02 15.69 5.61
C ASP A 106 4.63 15.14 4.22
N GLY A 107 3.70 14.18 4.21
CA GLY A 107 3.22 13.51 3.00
C GLY A 107 4.11 12.35 2.52
N ALA A 108 5.15 11.96 3.26
CA ALA A 108 6.07 10.91 2.82
C ALA A 108 6.73 10.15 3.98
N ARG A 109 7.38 9.04 3.66
CA ARG A 109 8.24 8.30 4.59
C ARG A 109 9.50 7.81 3.91
N LEU A 110 10.55 7.69 4.71
CA LEU A 110 11.82 7.08 4.33
C LEU A 110 11.86 5.67 4.89
N GLU A 111 12.09 4.70 4.02
CA GLU A 111 12.20 3.29 4.38
C GLU A 111 13.46 2.66 3.77
N GLU A 112 13.88 1.53 4.33
CA GLU A 112 14.94 0.69 3.78
C GLU A 112 14.57 0.25 2.36
N TYR A 113 15.51 0.42 1.44
CA TYR A 113 15.39 -0.18 0.13
C TYR A 113 15.79 -1.66 0.23
N LEU A 114 14.84 -2.55 -0.10
CA LEU A 114 15.11 -3.98 -0.22
C LEU A 114 15.34 -4.32 -1.70
N PRO A 115 16.58 -4.67 -2.11
CA PRO A 115 16.85 -5.15 -3.46
C PRO A 115 16.07 -6.44 -3.66
N SER A 116 15.02 -6.36 -4.46
CA SER A 116 14.07 -7.46 -4.62
C SER A 116 13.45 -7.45 -5.99
N LYS A 117 12.93 -8.61 -6.41
CA LYS A 117 12.17 -8.75 -7.65
C LYS A 117 10.74 -9.13 -7.33
N THR A 118 9.79 -8.39 -7.88
CA THR A 118 8.38 -8.73 -7.78
C THR A 118 8.11 -10.08 -8.46
N MET A 119 7.27 -10.89 -7.84
CA MET A 119 6.86 -12.18 -8.40
C MET A 119 6.08 -11.98 -9.70
N THR A 120 6.07 -13.02 -10.54
CA THR A 120 5.15 -13.11 -11.69
C THR A 120 4.06 -14.15 -11.40
N VAL A 121 2.99 -14.15 -12.21
CA VAL A 121 1.91 -15.15 -12.09
C VAL A 121 2.49 -16.55 -12.24
N GLU A 122 3.36 -16.77 -13.22
CA GLU A 122 4.02 -18.06 -13.46
C GLU A 122 4.85 -18.51 -12.27
N THR A 123 5.50 -17.56 -11.57
CA THR A 123 6.33 -17.88 -10.41
C THR A 123 5.48 -18.32 -9.22
N ILE A 124 4.34 -17.66 -8.98
CA ILE A 124 3.43 -18.01 -7.88
C ILE A 124 2.76 -19.35 -8.11
N LEU A 125 2.54 -19.76 -9.37
CA LEU A 125 2.01 -21.07 -9.73
C LEU A 125 2.98 -22.23 -9.45
N ASN A 126 4.25 -21.95 -9.12
CA ASN A 126 5.18 -22.98 -8.67
C ASN A 126 4.79 -23.46 -7.25
N PRO A 127 4.47 -24.76 -7.05
CA PRO A 127 4.01 -25.27 -5.76
C PRO A 127 4.98 -25.08 -4.60
N GLU A 128 6.30 -25.05 -4.86
CA GLU A 128 7.29 -24.81 -3.81
C GLU A 128 7.27 -23.35 -3.35
N ILE A 129 7.10 -22.41 -4.29
CA ILE A 129 6.94 -20.98 -3.99
C ILE A 129 5.62 -20.74 -3.26
N THR A 130 4.51 -21.31 -3.76
CA THR A 130 3.20 -21.20 -3.09
C THR A 130 3.27 -21.71 -1.65
N ARG A 131 3.98 -22.82 -1.41
CA ARG A 131 4.16 -23.37 -0.06
C ARG A 131 4.94 -22.44 0.86
N LYS A 132 5.99 -21.79 0.35
CA LYS A 132 6.76 -20.78 1.10
C LYS A 132 5.89 -19.57 1.46
N ILE A 133 5.09 -19.07 0.52
CA ILE A 133 4.12 -17.99 0.79
C ILE A 133 3.10 -18.46 1.86
N GLY A 134 2.55 -19.65 1.69
CA GLY A 134 1.65 -20.32 2.65
C GLY A 134 2.21 -20.37 4.07
N ALA A 135 3.50 -20.67 4.22
CA ALA A 135 4.17 -20.75 5.51
C ALA A 135 4.34 -19.39 6.22
N VAL A 136 4.23 -18.27 5.51
CA VAL A 136 4.31 -16.92 6.10
C VAL A 136 2.98 -16.51 6.74
N PHE A 137 1.84 -16.98 6.23
CA PHE A 137 0.51 -16.58 6.69
C PHE A 137 0.28 -16.75 8.20
N PRO A 138 0.62 -17.88 8.85
CA PRO A 138 0.39 -18.02 10.30
C PRO A 138 1.08 -16.94 11.12
N ARG A 139 2.32 -16.57 10.75
CA ARG A 139 3.07 -15.51 11.42
C ARG A 139 2.43 -14.15 11.19
N TYR A 140 1.98 -13.89 9.97
CA TYR A 140 1.31 -12.62 9.62
C TYR A 140 -0.05 -12.48 10.31
N HIS A 141 -0.83 -13.56 10.34
CA HIS A 141 -2.14 -13.61 10.98
C HIS A 141 -2.09 -13.44 12.50
N ALA A 142 -0.97 -13.85 13.12
CA ALA A 142 -0.71 -13.69 14.55
C ALA A 142 -0.22 -12.29 14.94
N ILE A 143 -0.03 -11.36 14.00
CA ILE A 143 0.44 -10.00 14.33
C ILE A 143 -0.63 -9.27 15.16
N GLU A 144 -0.27 -8.94 16.40
CA GLU A 144 -1.13 -8.10 17.25
C GLU A 144 -1.01 -6.64 16.86
N MET A 145 -2.05 -6.12 16.21
CA MET A 145 -2.14 -4.71 15.82
C MET A 145 -3.16 -3.94 16.68
N PRO A 146 -2.89 -2.66 17.02
CA PRO A 146 -3.76 -1.80 17.84
C PRO A 146 -4.93 -1.23 17.04
N PHE A 147 -5.65 -2.08 16.30
CA PHE A 147 -6.83 -1.71 15.52
C PHE A 147 -8.07 -2.45 16.02
N PRO A 148 -9.28 -1.93 15.72
CA PRO A 148 -10.51 -2.65 15.99
C PRO A 148 -10.46 -4.07 15.41
N LYS A 149 -10.80 -5.06 16.24
CA LYS A 149 -10.85 -6.47 15.85
C LYS A 149 -12.15 -6.84 15.11
N SER A 150 -12.92 -5.84 14.71
CA SER A 150 -14.13 -5.98 13.89
C SER A 150 -13.79 -6.29 12.43
N ARG A 151 -14.74 -6.86 11.70
CA ARG A 151 -14.63 -7.21 10.28
C ARG A 151 -14.56 -5.96 9.40
N ARG A 152 -13.34 -5.49 9.10
CA ARG A 152 -13.13 -4.27 8.29
C ARG A 152 -13.70 -4.39 6.87
N CYS A 153 -13.60 -5.56 6.24
CA CYS A 153 -14.10 -5.78 4.87
C CYS A 153 -15.60 -5.42 4.73
N ILE A 154 -16.45 -5.87 5.67
CA ILE A 154 -17.88 -5.56 5.67
C ILE A 154 -18.12 -4.06 5.80
N GLN A 155 -17.40 -3.41 6.72
CA GLN A 155 -17.50 -1.96 6.93
C GLN A 155 -17.12 -1.20 5.66
N VAL A 156 -16.03 -1.57 5.00
CA VAL A 156 -15.57 -0.95 3.76
C VAL A 156 -16.60 -1.13 2.63
N MET A 157 -17.19 -2.31 2.48
CA MET A 157 -18.24 -2.53 1.48
C MET A 157 -19.44 -1.61 1.70
N ARG A 158 -19.86 -1.41 2.96
CA ARG A 158 -20.95 -0.47 3.30
C ARG A 158 -20.55 0.98 3.06
N GLU A 159 -19.35 1.38 3.51
CA GLU A 159 -18.80 2.72 3.28
C GLU A 159 -18.76 3.06 1.78
N TRP A 160 -18.31 2.12 0.93
CA TRP A 160 -18.28 2.30 -0.52
C TRP A 160 -19.66 2.36 -1.15
N LEU A 161 -20.61 1.54 -0.69
CA LEU A 161 -21.98 1.59 -1.20
C LEU A 161 -22.66 2.91 -0.86
N GLU A 162 -22.46 3.44 0.35
CA GLU A 162 -22.96 4.76 0.75
C GLU A 162 -22.30 5.89 -0.05
N GLU A 163 -20.99 5.81 -0.29
CA GLU A 163 -20.29 6.78 -1.12
C GLU A 163 -20.79 6.74 -2.57
N TYR A 164 -21.03 5.55 -3.12
CA TYR A 164 -21.62 5.37 -4.45
C TYR A 164 -22.99 6.06 -4.54
N LYS A 165 -23.88 5.86 -3.57
CA LYS A 165 -25.16 6.57 -3.47
C LYS A 165 -24.97 8.08 -3.43
N ARG A 166 -24.05 8.57 -2.59
CA ARG A 166 -23.76 9.99 -2.40
C ARG A 166 -23.30 10.67 -3.70
N LEU A 167 -22.60 9.93 -4.55
CA LEU A 167 -22.15 10.39 -5.86
C LEU A 167 -23.22 10.29 -6.95
N GLY A 168 -24.47 9.93 -6.60
CA GLY A 168 -25.59 9.79 -7.54
C GLY A 168 -25.64 8.43 -8.23
N GLY A 169 -24.96 7.42 -7.69
CA GLY A 169 -25.04 6.06 -8.17
C GLY A 169 -26.44 5.45 -8.05
N THR A 170 -26.82 4.66 -9.05
CA THR A 170 -28.13 4.01 -9.16
C THR A 170 -27.94 2.55 -9.58
N ASP A 171 -28.96 1.91 -10.17
CA ASP A 171 -28.85 0.55 -10.69
C ASP A 171 -27.67 0.42 -11.67
N TYR A 172 -26.78 -0.52 -11.36
CA TYR A 172 -25.58 -0.76 -12.14
C TYR A 172 -25.83 -1.85 -13.20
N GLN A 173 -25.56 -1.52 -14.46
CA GLN A 173 -25.59 -2.49 -15.56
C GLN A 173 -24.36 -3.40 -15.50
N ILE A 174 -24.58 -4.69 -15.26
CA ILE A 174 -23.49 -5.66 -15.15
C ILE A 174 -22.90 -5.92 -16.53
N ASN A 175 -21.65 -5.51 -16.72
CA ASN A 175 -20.88 -5.77 -17.92
C ASN A 175 -19.94 -6.97 -17.70
N ALA A 176 -20.40 -8.19 -17.99
CA ALA A 176 -19.57 -9.38 -17.93
C ALA A 176 -18.51 -9.36 -19.05
N ARG A 177 -17.35 -8.76 -18.78
CA ARG A 177 -16.24 -8.69 -19.74
C ARG A 177 -15.32 -9.91 -19.69
N THR A 178 -15.19 -10.55 -18.52
CA THR A 178 -14.11 -11.51 -18.24
C THR A 178 -14.61 -12.91 -17.88
N VAL A 179 -15.92 -13.08 -17.69
CA VAL A 179 -16.52 -14.35 -17.27
C VAL A 179 -17.77 -14.64 -18.09
N SER A 180 -17.84 -15.83 -18.69
CA SER A 180 -18.98 -16.27 -19.50
C SER A 180 -20.10 -16.89 -18.64
N TRP A 181 -20.34 -16.35 -17.45
CA TRP A 181 -21.43 -16.84 -16.61
C TRP A 181 -22.75 -16.50 -17.30
N ARG A 182 -23.55 -17.54 -17.59
CA ARG A 182 -24.83 -17.39 -18.30
C ARG A 182 -25.95 -16.85 -17.41
N ASP A 183 -25.80 -16.98 -16.10
CA ASP A 183 -26.85 -16.67 -15.11
C ASP A 183 -26.38 -15.55 -14.18
N HIS A 184 -26.35 -14.32 -14.68
CA HIS A 184 -26.25 -13.13 -13.84
C HIS A 184 -27.37 -12.15 -14.21
N PRO A 185 -27.88 -11.35 -13.27
CA PRO A 185 -28.87 -10.34 -13.62
C PRO A 185 -28.23 -9.29 -14.55
N ALA A 186 -29.01 -8.71 -15.46
CA ALA A 186 -28.53 -7.64 -16.34
C ALA A 186 -28.16 -6.37 -15.54
N THR A 187 -28.87 -6.15 -14.45
CA THR A 187 -28.73 -5.02 -13.54
C THR A 187 -28.60 -5.47 -12.11
N VAL A 188 -27.91 -4.69 -11.30
CA VAL A 188 -27.95 -4.82 -9.85
C VAL A 188 -28.27 -3.47 -9.23
N SER A 189 -29.33 -3.42 -8.44
CA SER A 189 -29.73 -2.25 -7.67
C SER A 189 -28.86 -2.08 -6.42
N VAL A 190 -28.84 -0.87 -5.90
CA VAL A 190 -28.14 -0.55 -4.66
C VAL A 190 -28.74 -1.31 -3.46
N GLU A 191 -30.06 -1.51 -3.45
CA GLU A 191 -30.77 -2.29 -2.45
C GLU A 191 -30.40 -3.77 -2.52
N GLU A 192 -30.23 -4.33 -3.73
CA GLU A 192 -29.73 -5.69 -3.92
C GLU A 192 -28.30 -5.84 -3.38
N LEU A 193 -27.39 -4.93 -3.73
CA LEU A 193 -26.03 -4.94 -3.18
C LEU A 193 -26.03 -4.86 -1.65
N SER A 194 -26.90 -4.04 -1.06
CA SER A 194 -27.02 -3.97 0.40
C SER A 194 -27.46 -5.32 0.99
N ARG A 195 -28.43 -6.00 0.38
CA ARG A 195 -28.87 -7.34 0.82
C ARG A 195 -27.78 -8.39 0.67
N GLU A 196 -27.00 -8.34 -0.41
CA GLU A 196 -25.85 -9.24 -0.62
C GLU A 196 -24.79 -9.03 0.47
N ILE A 197 -24.50 -7.77 0.85
CA ILE A 197 -23.58 -7.47 1.95
C ILE A 197 -24.12 -8.02 3.29
N ASP A 198 -25.43 -7.90 3.55
CA ASP A 198 -26.07 -8.44 4.75
C ASP A 198 -25.98 -9.98 4.81
N GLY A 199 -26.26 -10.64 3.69
CA GLY A 199 -26.15 -12.10 3.55
C GLY A 199 -24.72 -12.58 3.77
N PHE A 200 -23.75 -11.92 3.13
CA PHE A 200 -22.33 -12.21 3.29
C PHE A 200 -21.86 -11.98 4.73
N GLU A 201 -22.27 -10.89 5.37
CA GLU A 201 -21.93 -10.62 6.77
C GLU A 201 -22.49 -11.71 7.70
N LYS A 202 -23.74 -12.12 7.47
CA LYS A 202 -24.37 -13.20 8.25
C LYS A 202 -23.58 -14.50 8.13
N TRP A 203 -23.29 -14.97 6.91
CA TRP A 203 -22.51 -16.21 6.71
C TRP A 203 -21.10 -16.10 7.26
N ALA A 204 -20.45 -14.94 7.09
CA ALA A 204 -19.11 -14.72 7.63
C ALA A 204 -19.08 -14.75 9.17
N LYS A 205 -20.16 -14.31 9.83
CA LYS A 205 -20.32 -14.46 11.29
C LYS A 205 -20.55 -15.91 11.68
N GLU A 206 -21.48 -16.58 11.03
CA GLU A 206 -21.83 -17.97 11.36
C GLU A 206 -20.64 -18.93 11.22
N ILE A 207 -19.80 -18.74 10.20
CA ILE A 207 -18.71 -19.68 9.88
C ILE A 207 -17.37 -19.27 10.53
N TYR A 208 -17.06 -17.97 10.59
CA TYR A 208 -15.69 -17.50 10.84
C TYR A 208 -15.51 -16.57 12.05
N GLU A 209 -16.51 -16.41 12.93
CA GLU A 209 -16.41 -15.51 14.11
C GLU A 209 -15.15 -15.79 14.96
N HIS A 210 -14.83 -17.06 15.17
CA HIS A 210 -13.73 -17.46 16.04
C HIS A 210 -12.38 -17.63 15.32
N THR A 211 -12.33 -17.29 14.03
CA THR A 211 -11.12 -17.38 13.20
C THR A 211 -10.72 -16.03 12.60
N LEU A 212 -11.20 -14.93 13.17
CA LEU A 212 -10.80 -13.58 12.77
C LEU A 212 -9.33 -13.35 13.11
N VAL A 213 -8.57 -12.93 12.12
CA VAL A 213 -7.13 -12.67 12.21
C VAL A 213 -6.78 -11.34 11.57
N TYR A 214 -5.58 -10.85 11.85
CA TYR A 214 -5.02 -9.75 11.08
C TYR A 214 -4.69 -10.23 9.66
N SER A 215 -5.01 -9.45 8.63
CA SER A 215 -4.80 -9.85 7.23
C SER A 215 -4.32 -8.67 6.39
N HIS A 216 -3.50 -8.98 5.39
CA HIS A 216 -3.01 -8.01 4.40
C HIS A 216 -4.14 -7.50 3.49
N ASN A 217 -5.18 -8.32 3.24
CA ASN A 217 -6.35 -8.05 2.39
C ASN A 217 -6.08 -7.79 0.89
N ASP A 218 -4.83 -7.59 0.47
CA ASP A 218 -4.46 -7.38 -0.95
C ASP A 218 -3.19 -8.15 -1.34
N LEU A 219 -3.18 -9.47 -1.18
CA LEU A 219 -2.02 -10.31 -1.54
C LEU A 219 -1.97 -10.62 -3.04
N ALA A 220 -1.98 -9.56 -3.85
CA ALA A 220 -1.75 -9.68 -5.28
C ALA A 220 -0.27 -9.98 -5.58
N VAL A 221 -0.01 -10.55 -6.76
CA VAL A 221 1.33 -10.90 -7.27
C VAL A 221 2.32 -9.73 -7.15
N GLY A 222 1.84 -8.50 -7.34
CA GLY A 222 2.63 -7.27 -7.27
C GLY A 222 3.18 -6.92 -5.87
N PHE A 223 2.67 -7.56 -4.81
CA PHE A 223 3.09 -7.32 -3.42
C PHE A 223 3.98 -8.43 -2.86
N LEU A 224 4.25 -9.48 -3.64
CA LEU A 224 5.16 -10.55 -3.27
C LEU A 224 6.50 -10.31 -3.96
N CYS A 225 7.58 -10.36 -3.18
CA CYS A 225 8.93 -10.19 -3.68
C CYS A 225 9.82 -11.33 -3.17
N PHE A 226 10.89 -11.61 -3.92
CA PHE A 226 12.05 -12.42 -3.51
C PHE A 226 13.31 -11.59 -3.56
#